data_AF-E0TEB9-F1
#
_entry.id   AF-E0TEB9-F1
#
_cell.length_a   1.000
_cell.length_b   1.000
_cell.length_c   1.000
_cell.angle_alpha   90.00
_cell.angle_beta   90.00
_cell.angle_gamma   90.00
#
_symmetry.space_group_name_H-M   'P 1'
#
loop_
_entity.id
_entity.type
_entity.pdbx_description
1 polymer ?
#
loop_
_entity_poly.entity_id
_entity_poly.type
_entity_poly.pdbx_seq_one_letter_code
_entity_poly.pdbx_strand_id
1 'polypeptide(L)'
;MSLVPQLGMVELFVLAILALIVVGPKDLPRLMRTVGQTVNRVRKMAEDFKSGFDEMAREAEVEEMRREIEALKKETVDDTTLIKELRETSQAMENPVPSTGDRLPRSEGA
;
A
#
# COMPACT_ATOMS: atom_id res chain seq x y z
N MET A 1 -0.02 7.45 22.42
CA MET A 1 -0.24 8.77 21.79
C MET A 1 -0.14 8.57 20.28
N SER A 2 -1.27 8.31 19.61
CA SER A 2 -1.32 8.04 18.17
C SER A 2 -1.32 9.37 17.39
N LEU A 3 -0.19 9.68 16.75
CA LEU A 3 0.03 10.86 15.91
C LEU A 3 -0.27 10.54 14.43
N VAL A 4 -1.33 9.78 14.16
CA VAL A 4 -1.80 9.56 12.79
C VAL A 4 -2.98 10.50 12.57
N PRO A 5 -2.84 11.56 11.77
CA PRO A 5 -3.90 12.52 11.56
C PRO A 5 -5.09 11.79 10.94
N GLN A 6 -6.22 11.79 11.65
CA GLN A 6 -7.49 11.43 11.05
C GLN A 6 -7.82 12.49 9.99
N LEU A 7 -8.25 12.06 8.80
CA LEU A 7 -8.58 12.95 7.68
C LEU A 7 -9.92 13.67 7.92
N GLY A 8 -10.00 14.45 9.01
CA GLY A 8 -11.11 15.34 9.30
C GLY A 8 -10.86 16.74 8.77
N MET A 9 -11.95 17.51 8.62
CA MET A 9 -11.89 18.90 8.15
C MET A 9 -11.06 19.77 9.08
N VAL A 10 -11.13 19.54 10.40
CA VAL A 10 -10.41 20.32 11.40
C VAL A 10 -8.90 20.06 11.32
N GLU A 11 -8.49 18.81 11.16
CA GLU A 11 -7.09 18.41 11.01
C GLU A 11 -6.48 18.97 9.73
N LEU A 12 -7.24 18.99 8.63
CA LEU A 12 -6.80 19.63 7.38
C LEU A 12 -6.53 21.12 7.60
N PHE A 13 -7.37 21.82 8.36
CA PHE A 13 -7.14 23.23 8.73
C PHE A 13 -5.86 23.41 9.54
N VAL A 14 -5.62 22.55 10.54
CA VAL A 14 -4.39 22.62 11.35
C VAL A 14 -3.14 22.41 10.47
N LEU A 15 -3.16 21.41 9.58
CA LEU A 15 -2.07 21.17 8.63
C LEU A 15 -1.88 22.33 7.65
N ALA A 16 -2.97 22.94 7.17
CA ALA A 16 -2.90 24.11 6.31
C ALA A 16 -2.22 25.28 7.03
N ILE A 17 -2.58 25.57 8.28
CA ILE A 17 -1.95 26.62 9.07
C ILE A 17 -0.46 26.32 9.29
N LEU A 18 -0.10 25.09 9.66
CA LEU A 18 1.30 24.69 9.83
C LEU A 18 2.10 24.87 8.53
N ALA A 19 1.53 24.45 7.40
CA ALA A 19 2.15 24.64 6.09
C ALA A 19 2.35 26.13 5.76
N LEU A 20 1.38 27.00 6.08
CA LEU A 20 1.51 28.44 5.90
C LEU A 20 2.60 29.05 6.79
N ILE A 21 2.82 28.55 8.00
CA ILE A 21 3.89 29.02 8.90
C ILE A 21 5.27 28.58 8.38
N VAL A 22 5.40 27.32 8.00
CA VAL A 22 6.68 26.73 7.57
C VAL A 22 7.12 27.27 6.21
N VAL A 23 6.19 27.32 5.25
CA VAL A 23 6.48 27.72 3.88
C VAL A 23 6.29 29.22 3.68
N GLY A 24 5.31 29.81 4.36
CA GLY A 24 4.88 31.19 4.15
C GLY A 24 3.57 31.27 3.35
N PRO A 25 2.64 32.19 3.70
CA PRO A 25 1.33 32.28 3.05
C PRO A 25 1.38 32.75 1.59
N LYS A 26 2.44 33.43 1.18
CA LYS A 26 2.67 33.87 -0.21
C LYS A 26 3.41 32.83 -1.05
N ASP A 27 4.21 32.00 -0.40
CA ASP A 27 5.07 31.03 -1.07
C ASP A 27 4.32 29.72 -1.35
N LEU A 28 3.45 29.27 -0.44
CA LEU A 28 2.59 28.10 -0.64
C LEU A 28 1.81 28.13 -1.98
N PRO A 29 1.08 29.21 -2.34
CA PRO A 29 0.38 29.27 -3.62
C PRO A 29 1.32 29.45 -4.82
N ARG A 30 2.56 29.89 -4.63
CA ARG A 30 3.58 29.97 -5.69
C ARG A 30 4.19 28.59 -5.96
N LEU A 31 4.53 27.85 -4.90
CA LEU A 31 4.98 26.46 -4.95
C LEU A 31 3.93 25.56 -5.57
N MET A 32 2.66 25.66 -5.16
CA MET A 32 1.57 24.89 -5.78
C MET A 32 1.46 25.14 -7.28
N ARG A 33 1.64 26.39 -7.74
CA ARG A 33 1.65 26.71 -9.17
C ARG A 33 2.83 26.07 -9.89
N THR A 34 4.04 26.13 -9.31
CA THR A 34 5.23 25.51 -9.91
C THR A 34 5.10 23.99 -9.97
N VAL A 35 4.73 23.34 -8.86
CA VAL A 35 4.49 21.90 -8.81
C VAL A 35 3.38 21.51 -9.78
N GLY A 36 2.27 22.25 -9.79
CA GLY A 36 1.16 22.01 -10.72
C GLY A 36 1.58 22.12 -12.18
N GLN A 37 2.41 23.11 -12.53
CA GLN A 37 2.96 23.24 -13.88
C GLN A 37 3.88 22.06 -14.25
N THR A 38 4.73 21.61 -13.33
CA THR A 38 5.60 20.45 -13.54
C THR A 38 4.79 19.17 -13.70
N VAL A 39 3.83 18.92 -12.82
CA VAL A 39 2.90 17.77 -12.91
C VAL A 39 2.12 17.81 -14.21
N ASN A 40 1.66 18.97 -14.65
CA ASN A 40 0.94 19.11 -15.92
C ASN A 40 1.83 18.78 -17.13
N ARG A 41 3.12 19.16 -17.09
CA ARG A 41 4.10 18.77 -18.14
C ARG A 41 4.33 17.27 -18.14
N VAL A 42 4.54 16.67 -16.97
CA VAL A 42 4.70 15.21 -16.83
C VAL A 42 3.45 14.48 -17.32
N ARG A 43 2.26 14.98 -16.99
CA ARG A 43 0.99 14.41 -17.46
C ARG A 43 0.88 14.44 -18.99
N LYS A 44 1.21 15.56 -19.62
CA LYS A 44 1.22 15.67 -21.09
C LYS A 44 2.22 14.70 -21.71
N MET A 45 3.43 14.62 -21.17
CA MET A 45 4.41 13.64 -21.62
C MET A 45 3.87 12.22 -21.46
N ALA A 46 3.26 11.89 -20.33
CA ALA A 46 2.65 10.57 -20.10
C ALA A 46 1.49 10.28 -21.06
N GLU A 47 0.71 11.28 -21.47
CA GLU A 47 -0.33 11.15 -22.50
C GLU A 47 0.28 10.85 -23.88
N ASP A 48 1.41 11.50 -24.23
CA ASP A 48 2.17 11.22 -25.46
C ASP A 48 2.80 9.82 -25.42
N PHE A 49 3.43 9.43 -24.29
CA PHE A 49 3.94 8.07 -24.08
C PHE A 49 2.83 7.05 -24.20
N LYS A 50 1.68 7.25 -23.53
CA LYS A 50 0.54 6.34 -23.63
C LYS A 50 0.08 6.19 -25.07
N SER A 51 0.04 7.27 -25.84
CA SER A 51 -0.36 7.24 -27.26
C SER A 51 0.64 6.44 -28.10
N GLY A 52 1.95 6.64 -27.90
CA GLY A 52 3.00 5.85 -28.56
C GLY A 52 3.03 4.38 -28.12
N PHE A 53 2.81 4.10 -26.84
CA PHE A 53 2.66 2.75 -26.30
C PHE A 53 1.39 2.07 -26.81
N ASP A 54 0.26 2.76 -26.98
CA ASP A 54 -0.96 2.19 -27.56
C ASP A 54 -0.76 1.82 -29.04
N GLU A 55 0.09 2.57 -29.77
CA GLU A 55 0.47 2.27 -31.15
C GLU A 55 1.44 1.09 -31.23
N MET A 56 2.42 1.01 -30.33
CA MET A 56 3.35 -0.14 -30.19
C MET A 56 2.70 -1.37 -29.54
N ALA A 57 1.68 -1.22 -28.69
CA ALA A 57 0.93 -2.33 -28.07
C ALA A 57 0.20 -3.18 -29.11
N ARG A 58 -0.13 -2.57 -30.25
CA ARG A 58 -0.68 -3.26 -31.40
C ARG A 58 0.35 -4.21 -32.04
N GLU A 59 1.63 -4.02 -31.73
CA GLU A 59 2.79 -4.87 -32.04
C GLU A 59 3.36 -5.51 -30.74
N ALA A 60 2.56 -6.33 -30.04
CA ALA A 60 2.96 -7.41 -29.12
C ALA A 60 3.80 -7.15 -27.83
N GLU A 61 4.40 -5.99 -27.56
CA GLU A 61 5.29 -5.82 -26.37
C GLU A 61 4.58 -5.37 -25.07
N VAL A 62 3.40 -4.76 -25.15
CA VAL A 62 2.75 -4.12 -23.99
C VAL A 62 2.04 -5.11 -23.04
N GLU A 63 1.69 -6.29 -23.53
CA GLU A 63 1.01 -7.30 -22.72
C GLU A 63 1.98 -8.01 -21.75
N GLU A 64 3.26 -8.10 -22.09
CA GLU A 64 4.31 -8.66 -21.24
C GLU A 64 4.66 -7.73 -20.08
N MET A 65 4.83 -6.42 -20.34
CA MET A 65 5.02 -5.40 -19.30
C MET A 65 3.83 -5.33 -18.33
N ARG A 66 2.59 -5.47 -18.82
CA ARG A 66 1.41 -5.51 -17.96
C ARG A 66 1.44 -6.71 -17.01
N ARG A 67 1.82 -7.89 -17.50
CA ARG A 67 1.97 -9.09 -16.67
C ARG A 67 3.06 -8.94 -15.62
N GLU A 68 4.18 -8.30 -15.95
CA GLU A 68 5.28 -8.06 -15.01
C GLU A 68 4.87 -7.09 -13.89
N ILE A 69 4.15 -6.01 -14.23
CA ILE A 69 3.59 -5.07 -13.25
C ILE A 69 2.53 -5.76 -12.38
N GLU A 70 1.67 -6.60 -12.95
CA GLU A 70 0.69 -7.39 -12.19
C GLU A 70 1.38 -8.40 -11.25
N ALA A 71 2.46 -9.04 -11.69
CA ALA A 71 3.26 -9.95 -10.86
C ALA A 71 3.92 -9.20 -9.68
N LEU A 72 4.54 -8.05 -9.93
CA LEU A 72 5.15 -7.20 -8.89
C LEU A 72 4.11 -6.65 -7.90
N LYS A 73 2.94 -6.28 -8.40
CA LYS A 73 1.82 -5.85 -7.55
C LYS A 73 1.30 -6.99 -6.69
N LYS A 74 1.25 -8.21 -7.23
CA LYS A 74 0.85 -9.40 -6.48
C LYS A 74 1.86 -9.74 -5.39
N GLU A 75 3.16 -9.64 -5.68
CA GLU A 75 4.25 -9.84 -4.71
C GLU A 75 4.18 -8.83 -3.55
N THR A 76 3.97 -7.53 -3.86
CA THR A 76 3.87 -6.48 -2.83
C THR A 76 2.58 -6.58 -1.98
N VAL A 77 1.47 -7.01 -2.60
CA VAL A 77 0.23 -7.28 -1.88
C VAL A 77 0.37 -8.54 -1.03
N ASP A 78 1.06 -9.56 -1.54
CA ASP A 78 1.38 -10.78 -0.79
C ASP A 78 2.19 -10.45 0.47
N ASP A 79 3.17 -9.54 0.46
CA ASP A 79 3.87 -9.13 1.69
C ASP A 79 2.91 -8.61 2.78
N THR A 80 1.87 -7.87 2.41
CA THR A 80 0.87 -7.37 3.37
C THR A 80 -0.06 -8.48 3.88
N THR A 81 -0.32 -9.49 3.05
CA THR A 81 -1.17 -10.65 3.37
C THR A 81 -0.39 -11.71 4.18
N LEU A 82 0.87 -11.94 3.82
CA LEU A 82 1.83 -12.82 4.50
C LEU A 82 2.12 -12.34 5.92
N ILE A 83 2.29 -11.02 6.13
CA ILE A 83 2.48 -10.46 7.48
C ILE A 83 1.22 -10.65 8.34
N LYS A 84 0.02 -10.67 7.75
CA LYS A 84 -1.23 -10.99 8.48
C LYS A 84 -1.30 -12.47 8.81
N GLU A 85 -1.03 -13.36 7.87
CA GLU A 85 -1.05 -14.82 8.07
C GLU A 85 0.01 -15.30 9.07
N LEU A 86 1.21 -14.70 9.05
CA LEU A 86 2.27 -14.94 10.03
C LEU A 86 1.86 -14.50 11.44
N ARG A 87 1.14 -13.38 11.55
CA ARG A 87 0.63 -12.85 12.83
C ARG A 87 -0.52 -13.70 13.37
N GLU A 88 -1.40 -14.17 12.50
CA GLU A 88 -2.50 -15.09 12.84
C GLU A 88 -1.98 -16.47 13.26
N THR A 89 -0.99 -17.01 12.55
CA THR A 89 -0.35 -18.29 12.90
C THR A 89 0.44 -18.18 14.20
N SER A 90 1.11 -17.05 14.44
CA SER A 90 1.81 -16.80 15.71
C SER A 90 0.84 -16.67 16.89
N GLN A 91 -0.31 -16.02 16.70
CA GLN A 91 -1.37 -15.91 17.71
C GLN A 91 -2.08 -17.25 17.99
N ALA A 92 -2.22 -18.11 16.97
CA ALA A 92 -2.73 -19.47 17.15
C ALA A 92 -1.75 -20.38 17.92
N MET A 93 -0.44 -20.10 17.85
CA MET A 93 0.59 -20.80 18.64
C MET A 93 0.83 -20.20 20.03
N GLU A 94 0.36 -18.97 20.30
CA GLU A 94 0.54 -18.28 21.59
C GLU A 94 -0.46 -18.73 22.67
N ASN A 95 -1.54 -19.43 22.31
CA ASN A 95 -2.43 -20.06 23.30
C ASN A 95 -1.98 -21.51 23.59
N PRO A 96 -1.55 -21.82 24.83
CA PRO A 96 -0.92 -23.09 25.13
C PRO A 96 -1.94 -24.23 25.09
N VAL A 97 -1.49 -25.33 24.48
CA VAL A 97 -2.12 -26.65 24.43
C VAL A 97 -2.76 -27.02 25.78
N PRO A 98 -4.09 -27.28 25.86
CA PRO A 98 -4.68 -27.92 27.02
C PRO A 98 -4.03 -29.30 27.16
N SER A 99 -3.39 -29.52 28.30
CA SER A 99 -2.74 -30.77 28.67
C SER A 99 -3.67 -31.96 28.40
N THR A 100 -3.39 -32.71 27.32
CA THR A 100 -3.90 -34.07 27.16
C THR A 100 -3.02 -34.97 28.03
N GLY A 101 -3.18 -34.79 29.34
CA GLY A 101 -2.91 -35.83 30.31
C GLY A 101 -4.13 -36.75 30.32
N ASP A 102 -3.86 -38.04 30.33
CA ASP A 102 -4.80 -39.10 30.67
C ASP A 102 -5.68 -39.65 29.53
N ARG A 103 -5.16 -40.70 28.87
CA ARG A 103 -5.71 -42.07 28.99
C ARG A 103 -4.91 -43.05 28.13
N LEU A 104 -4.16 -43.93 28.79
CA LEU A 104 -3.59 -45.15 28.21
C LEU A 104 -4.72 -46.10 27.77
N PRO A 105 -4.62 -46.78 26.61
CA PRO A 105 -5.56 -47.84 26.27
C PRO A 105 -5.24 -49.08 27.11
N ARG A 106 -6.14 -49.41 28.06
CA ARG A 106 -6.13 -50.72 28.72
C ARG A 106 -6.52 -51.79 27.70
N SER A 107 -5.60 -52.72 27.50
CA SER A 107 -5.83 -54.02 26.90
C SER A 107 -6.75 -54.86 27.80
N GLU A 108 -7.95 -55.16 27.32
CA GLU A 108 -8.78 -56.31 27.71
C GLU A 108 -9.23 -56.92 26.36
N GLY A 109 -9.00 -58.17 25.99
CA GLY A 109 -8.68 -59.36 26.77
C GLY A 109 -9.92 -60.24 26.92
N ALA A 110 -10.47 -60.77 25.83
CA ALA A 110 -11.31 -61.99 25.76
C ALA A 110 -11.62 -62.35 24.31
#